data_AF-R8BYI1-F1
#
_entry.id   AF-R8BYI1-F1
#
_cell.length_a   1.000
_cell.length_b   1.000
_cell.length_c   1.000
_cell.angle_alpha   90.00
_cell.angle_beta   90.00
_cell.angle_gamma   90.00
#
_symmetry.space_group_name_H-M   'P 1'
#
loop_
_entity.id
_entity.type
_entity.pdbx_description
1 polymer ?
#
loop_
_entity_poly.entity_id
_entity_poly.type
_entity_poly.pdbx_seq_one_letter_code
_entity_poly.pdbx_strand_id
1 'polypeptide(L)'
;MAPADTLSPPGSASYSSDTMNVGDGTWDFTKNTFLLPNLVGLNFETMRYNGMGNRFATLTQYHSLVKAHGVIAVITFLFIVPIAIMMARFYRRRPGFAIRYHAYLQILAVGLSTVVFVLGFFAVGPKRSLSNPHHGIGVAIYTLILLQVVGGRLVKNIRGRSLRVMIHQWSGRAIAILGIVQVPLGLALYGSPKFTFILFALWMAFLVLLYFILDYRAWDRPDYVIRGGRSEAGRTEYTERTERKSGGGMMRWLGTGAKVDLEHCLVIEAEAAGLR
;
A
#
# COMPACT_ATOMS: atom_id res chain seq x y z
N MET A 1 -19.06 -15.28 -35.69
CA MET A 1 -17.73 -15.31 -36.32
C MET A 1 -17.35 -13.86 -36.60
N ALA A 2 -16.17 -13.40 -36.18
CA ALA A 2 -15.71 -12.05 -36.52
C ALA A 2 -15.48 -11.96 -38.04
N PRO A 3 -15.74 -10.83 -38.70
CA PRO A 3 -15.48 -10.67 -40.13
C PRO A 3 -13.99 -10.90 -40.40
N ALA A 4 -13.65 -11.83 -41.29
CA ALA A 4 -12.26 -12.14 -41.66
C ALA A 4 -11.70 -11.13 -42.69
N ASP A 5 -12.60 -10.34 -43.27
CA ASP A 5 -12.42 -9.41 -44.37
C ASP A 5 -11.63 -8.14 -43.98
N THR A 6 -11.34 -7.94 -42.68
CA THR A 6 -10.49 -6.85 -42.17
C THR A 6 -9.14 -7.33 -41.62
N LEU A 7 -8.85 -8.63 -41.69
CA LEU A 7 -7.63 -9.24 -41.18
C LEU A 7 -6.82 -9.87 -42.31
N SER A 8 -5.51 -9.89 -42.17
CA SER A 8 -4.65 -10.69 -43.06
C SER A 8 -4.84 -12.19 -42.81
N PRO A 9 -4.75 -13.05 -43.84
CA PRO A 9 -4.60 -14.49 -43.61
C PRO A 9 -3.46 -14.79 -42.62
N PRO A 10 -3.59 -15.80 -41.74
CA PRO A 10 -2.51 -16.21 -40.85
C PRO A 10 -1.20 -16.42 -41.61
N GLY A 11 -0.12 -15.79 -41.13
CA GLY A 11 1.22 -15.89 -41.73
C GLY A 11 1.44 -15.10 -43.02
N SER A 12 0.44 -14.37 -43.54
CA SER A 12 0.61 -13.55 -44.75
C SER A 12 1.11 -12.14 -44.49
N ALA A 13 1.20 -11.72 -43.23
CA ALA A 13 1.73 -10.44 -42.82
C ALA A 13 2.98 -10.65 -41.96
N SER A 14 4.12 -10.17 -42.44
CA SER A 14 5.39 -10.25 -41.70
C SER A 14 5.79 -8.88 -41.14
N TYR A 15 6.04 -8.82 -39.83
CA TYR A 15 6.82 -7.75 -39.22
C TYR A 15 8.07 -8.34 -38.63
N SER A 16 9.19 -7.87 -39.17
CA SER A 16 10.52 -8.26 -38.76
C SER A 16 11.15 -7.09 -38.03
N SER A 17 11.47 -7.30 -36.76
CA SER A 17 12.42 -6.50 -36.00
C SER A 17 13.46 -7.45 -35.41
N ASP A 18 14.62 -6.93 -35.03
CA ASP A 18 15.68 -7.74 -34.43
C ASP A 18 15.29 -8.41 -33.10
N THR A 19 14.11 -8.08 -32.54
CA THR A 19 13.63 -8.60 -31.24
C THR A 19 12.27 -9.30 -31.32
N MET A 20 11.60 -9.25 -32.46
CA MET A 20 10.28 -9.85 -32.67
C MET A 20 10.07 -10.09 -34.17
N ASN A 21 9.90 -11.37 -34.52
CA ASN A 21 9.44 -11.81 -35.84
C ASN A 21 8.00 -12.31 -35.70
N VAL A 22 7.05 -11.62 -36.34
CA VAL A 22 5.60 -11.88 -36.16
C VAL A 22 5.06 -12.82 -37.24
N GLY A 23 5.88 -13.79 -37.67
CA GLY A 23 5.61 -14.66 -38.81
C GLY A 23 4.35 -15.53 -38.70
N ASP A 24 3.83 -15.74 -37.50
CA ASP A 24 2.59 -16.50 -37.25
C ASP A 24 1.42 -15.63 -36.75
N GLY A 25 1.64 -14.32 -36.59
CA GLY A 25 0.61 -13.39 -36.16
C GLY A 25 -0.26 -12.91 -37.32
N THR A 26 -1.32 -12.17 -36.97
CA THR A 26 -2.23 -11.57 -37.96
C THR A 26 -2.17 -10.06 -37.82
N TRP A 27 -1.94 -9.34 -38.91
CA TRP A 27 -2.04 -7.89 -38.89
C TRP A 27 -3.51 -7.45 -38.89
N ASP A 28 -3.88 -6.59 -37.93
CA ASP A 28 -5.16 -5.90 -37.85
C ASP A 28 -5.02 -4.51 -38.47
N PHE A 29 -5.53 -4.36 -39.70
CA PHE A 29 -5.46 -3.11 -40.46
C PHE A 29 -6.27 -1.98 -39.83
N THR A 30 -7.33 -2.30 -39.09
CA THR A 30 -8.20 -1.28 -38.49
C THR A 30 -7.52 -0.58 -37.31
N LYS A 31 -6.64 -1.31 -36.61
CA LYS A 31 -5.91 -0.82 -35.43
C LYS A 31 -4.43 -0.56 -35.70
N ASN A 32 -3.96 -0.87 -36.90
CA ASN A 32 -2.56 -0.73 -37.31
C ASN A 32 -1.61 -1.45 -36.32
N THR A 33 -1.96 -2.68 -35.96
CA THR A 33 -1.23 -3.47 -34.94
C THR A 33 -1.24 -4.97 -35.24
N PHE A 34 -0.29 -5.72 -34.68
CA PHE A 34 -0.25 -7.18 -34.77
C PHE A 34 -1.10 -7.84 -33.69
N LEU A 35 -1.89 -8.83 -34.10
CA LEU A 35 -2.40 -9.88 -33.25
C LEU A 35 -1.30 -10.92 -33.08
N LEU A 36 -0.79 -11.01 -31.85
CA LEU A 36 0.11 -12.09 -31.47
C LEU A 36 -0.65 -13.44 -31.51
N PRO A 37 0.02 -14.56 -31.82
CA PRO A 37 -0.60 -15.88 -31.72
C PRO A 37 -1.17 -16.13 -30.31
N ASN A 38 -2.20 -16.97 -30.23
CA ASN A 38 -2.82 -17.33 -28.96
C ASN A 38 -1.78 -17.93 -27.98
N LEU A 39 -1.90 -17.60 -26.69
CA LEU A 39 -1.01 -18.04 -25.60
C LEU A 39 0.45 -17.54 -25.72
N VAL A 40 0.77 -16.60 -26.62
CA VAL A 40 2.05 -15.92 -26.62
C VAL A 40 2.04 -14.83 -25.54
N GLY A 41 2.89 -15.01 -24.52
CA GLY A 41 3.06 -14.04 -23.44
C GLY A 41 3.83 -12.78 -23.88
N LEU A 42 4.08 -11.88 -22.94
CA LEU A 42 4.89 -10.68 -23.17
C LEU A 42 6.29 -11.05 -23.69
N ASN A 43 6.65 -10.55 -24.88
CA ASN A 43 8.02 -10.66 -25.37
C ASN A 43 8.93 -9.74 -24.54
N PHE A 44 9.72 -10.35 -23.64
CA PHE A 44 10.62 -9.64 -22.75
C PHE A 44 11.76 -8.93 -23.48
N GLU A 45 12.25 -9.46 -24.60
CA GLU A 45 13.31 -8.82 -25.38
C GLU A 45 12.80 -7.52 -26.01
N THR A 46 11.64 -7.57 -26.64
CA THR A 46 10.97 -6.38 -27.21
C THR A 46 10.59 -5.38 -26.12
N MET A 47 10.08 -5.83 -24.97
CA MET A 47 9.78 -4.95 -23.83
C MET A 47 11.04 -4.24 -23.34
N ARG A 48 12.16 -4.95 -23.20
CA ARG A 48 13.46 -4.38 -22.81
C ARG A 48 13.96 -3.37 -23.83
N TYR A 49 13.92 -3.72 -25.11
CA TYR A 49 14.35 -2.86 -26.21
C TYR A 49 13.54 -1.57 -26.30
N ASN A 50 12.23 -1.64 -26.08
CA ASN A 50 11.35 -0.47 -26.10
C ASN A 50 11.28 0.30 -24.78
N GLY A 51 11.84 -0.24 -23.70
CA GLY A 51 11.80 0.33 -22.36
C GLY A 51 12.58 1.64 -22.23
N MET A 52 12.24 2.43 -21.21
CA MET A 52 12.90 3.72 -20.97
C MET A 52 14.39 3.58 -20.66
N GLY A 53 14.82 2.44 -20.10
CA GLY A 53 16.23 2.11 -19.94
C GLY A 53 16.99 2.18 -21.27
N ASN A 54 16.48 1.55 -22.33
CA ASN A 54 17.15 1.57 -23.62
C ASN A 54 17.03 2.94 -24.33
N ARG A 55 15.89 3.62 -24.19
CA ARG A 55 15.67 4.98 -24.77
C ARG A 55 16.62 6.05 -24.22
N PHE A 56 17.16 5.83 -23.03
CA PHE A 56 18.15 6.70 -22.38
C PHE A 56 19.49 6.00 -22.15
N ALA A 57 19.84 5.01 -22.97
CA ALA A 57 21.04 4.17 -22.78
C ALA A 57 22.34 4.96 -22.63
N THR A 58 22.44 6.15 -23.26
CA THR A 58 23.62 7.01 -23.21
C THR A 58 23.63 7.97 -22.01
N LEU A 59 22.54 8.06 -21.26
CA LEU A 59 22.40 8.98 -20.11
C LEU A 59 22.67 8.26 -18.79
N THR A 60 23.93 8.27 -18.37
CA THR A 60 24.37 7.63 -17.11
C THR A 60 23.62 8.17 -15.88
N GLN A 61 23.35 9.48 -15.82
CA GLN A 61 22.60 10.10 -14.72
C GLN A 61 21.19 9.54 -14.60
N TYR A 62 20.49 9.33 -15.72
CA TYR A 62 19.16 8.72 -15.73
C TYR A 62 19.18 7.33 -15.09
N HIS A 63 20.16 6.50 -15.46
CA HIS A 63 20.30 5.16 -14.89
C HIS A 63 20.55 5.16 -13.39
N SER A 64 21.41 6.05 -12.90
CA SER A 64 21.68 6.17 -11.46
C SER A 64 20.42 6.58 -10.69
N LEU A 65 19.70 7.60 -11.18
CA LEU A 65 18.47 8.08 -10.55
C LEU A 65 17.36 7.02 -10.54
N VAL A 66 17.11 6.36 -11.68
CA VAL A 66 16.05 5.33 -11.78
C VAL A 66 16.40 4.07 -10.99
N LYS A 67 17.67 3.67 -10.96
CA LYS A 67 18.11 2.54 -10.14
C LYS A 67 17.90 2.83 -8.66
N ALA A 68 18.31 4.02 -8.19
CA ALA A 68 18.07 4.44 -6.81
C ALA A 68 16.56 4.53 -6.50
N HIS A 69 15.76 5.12 -7.40
CA HIS A 69 14.30 5.15 -7.30
C HIS A 69 13.71 3.75 -7.12
N GLY A 70 14.06 2.81 -8.00
CA GLY A 70 13.55 1.44 -7.97
C GLY A 70 13.95 0.67 -6.70
N VAL A 71 15.21 0.78 -6.27
CA VAL A 71 15.70 0.12 -5.04
C VAL A 71 14.97 0.64 -3.81
N ILE A 72 14.86 1.96 -3.66
CA ILE A 72 14.18 2.57 -2.50
C ILE A 72 12.68 2.27 -2.54
N ALA A 73 12.07 2.26 -3.73
CA ALA A 73 10.66 1.88 -3.91
C ALA A 73 10.41 0.43 -3.48
N VAL A 74 11.28 -0.51 -3.86
CA VAL A 74 11.19 -1.92 -3.42
C VAL A 74 11.30 -2.02 -1.90
N ILE A 75 12.29 -1.40 -1.28
CA ILE A 75 12.45 -1.40 0.19
C ILE A 75 11.19 -0.84 0.87
N THR A 76 10.66 0.26 0.35
CA THR A 76 9.51 0.95 0.94
C THR A 76 8.23 0.13 0.80
N PHE A 77 7.87 -0.26 -0.43
CA PHE A 77 6.55 -0.84 -0.75
C PHE A 77 6.49 -2.35 -0.64
N LEU A 78 7.61 -3.08 -0.77
CA LEU A 78 7.63 -4.54 -0.66
C LEU A 78 8.10 -5.04 0.71
N PHE A 79 8.69 -4.18 1.55
CA PHE A 79 9.14 -4.54 2.89
C PHE A 79 8.52 -3.66 3.98
N ILE A 80 8.88 -2.38 4.04
CA ILE A 80 8.50 -1.50 5.17
C ILE A 80 6.97 -1.39 5.32
N VAL A 81 6.26 -1.08 4.23
CA VAL A 81 4.80 -0.92 4.26
C VAL A 81 4.09 -2.25 4.64
N PRO A 82 4.38 -3.40 4.00
CA PRO A 82 3.83 -4.69 4.42
C PRO A 82 4.10 -5.01 5.90
N ILE A 83 5.34 -4.81 6.37
CA ILE A 83 5.71 -5.05 7.77
C ILE A 83 4.90 -4.15 8.71
N ALA A 84 4.77 -2.87 8.40
CA ALA A 84 4.00 -1.92 9.22
C ALA A 84 2.52 -2.34 9.32
N ILE A 85 1.92 -2.80 8.22
CA ILE A 85 0.52 -3.25 8.17
C ILE A 85 0.35 -4.55 8.95
N MET A 86 1.21 -5.54 8.71
CA MET A 86 1.14 -6.84 9.37
C MET A 86 1.39 -6.73 10.87
N MET A 87 2.30 -5.85 11.30
CA MET A 87 2.54 -5.57 12.72
C MET A 87 1.29 -4.97 13.39
N ALA A 88 0.68 -3.95 12.79
CA ALA A 88 -0.55 -3.34 13.33
C ALA A 88 -1.73 -4.32 13.38
N ARG A 89 -1.78 -5.28 12.45
CA ARG A 89 -2.89 -6.25 12.33
C ARG A 89 -2.74 -7.46 13.25
N PHE A 90 -1.55 -8.05 13.30
CA PHE A 90 -1.34 -9.38 13.89
C PHE A 90 -0.58 -9.35 15.21
N TYR A 91 0.18 -8.30 15.52
CA TYR A 91 0.93 -8.23 16.77
C TYR A 91 0.04 -7.83 17.96
N ARG A 92 -0.50 -8.83 18.66
CA ARG A 92 -1.43 -8.62 19.79
C ARG A 92 -0.81 -8.65 21.19
N ARG A 93 0.44 -9.11 21.34
CA ARG A 93 1.10 -9.27 22.66
C ARG A 93 1.20 -7.95 23.44
N ARG A 94 1.46 -6.84 22.74
CA ARG A 94 1.54 -5.49 23.31
C ARG A 94 0.92 -4.50 22.31
N PRO A 95 -0.40 -4.23 22.36
CA PRO A 95 -1.09 -3.47 21.32
C PRO A 95 -0.60 -2.02 21.21
N GLY A 96 -0.24 -1.38 22.32
CA GLY A 96 0.37 -0.04 22.31
C GLY A 96 1.71 -0.01 21.58
N PHE A 97 2.52 -1.07 21.71
CA PHE A 97 3.77 -1.23 20.98
C PHE A 97 3.53 -1.41 19.48
N ALA A 98 2.55 -2.24 19.10
CA ALA A 98 2.19 -2.48 17.70
C ALA A 98 1.85 -1.17 16.96
N ILE A 99 1.01 -0.34 17.59
CA ILE A 99 0.55 0.93 17.01
C ILE A 99 1.70 1.95 16.96
N ARG A 100 2.56 1.98 17.99
CA ARG A 100 3.73 2.87 18.02
C ARG A 100 4.71 2.55 16.88
N TYR A 101 5.07 1.28 16.70
CA TYR A 101 5.98 0.87 15.63
C TYR A 101 5.35 0.99 14.25
N HIS A 102 4.04 0.74 14.12
CA HIS A 102 3.32 1.07 12.90
C HIS A 102 3.50 2.55 12.54
N ALA A 103 3.31 3.47 13.50
CA ALA A 103 3.51 4.89 13.26
C ALA A 103 4.96 5.23 12.86
N TYR A 104 5.97 4.66 13.54
CA TYR A 104 7.38 4.88 13.19
C TYR A 104 7.74 4.36 11.79
N LEU A 105 7.31 3.15 11.45
CA LEU A 105 7.54 2.59 10.12
C LEU A 105 6.81 3.38 9.04
N GLN A 106 5.62 3.93 9.32
CA GLN A 106 4.92 4.79 8.37
C GLN A 106 5.57 6.17 8.21
N ILE A 107 6.14 6.74 9.27
CA ILE A 107 6.94 7.98 9.16
C ILE A 107 8.18 7.71 8.29
N LEU A 108 8.86 6.59 8.50
CA LEU A 108 9.98 6.17 7.64
C LEU A 108 9.52 5.97 6.19
N ALA A 109 8.40 5.29 5.98
CA ALA A 109 7.83 5.08 4.65
C ALA A 109 7.48 6.39 3.94
N VAL A 110 6.99 7.40 4.65
CA VAL A 110 6.76 8.75 4.11
C VAL A 110 8.07 9.34 3.60
N GLY A 111 9.12 9.39 4.44
CA GLY A 111 10.41 9.94 4.06
C GLY A 111 11.01 9.23 2.84
N LEU A 112 11.01 7.89 2.82
CA LEU A 112 11.50 7.12 1.69
C LEU A 112 10.63 7.29 0.44
N SER A 113 9.30 7.37 0.59
CA SER A 113 8.39 7.63 -0.53
C SER A 113 8.59 9.03 -1.13
N THR A 114 8.95 10.02 -0.32
CA THR A 114 9.36 11.35 -0.80
C THR A 114 10.62 11.24 -1.64
N VAL A 115 11.64 10.49 -1.18
CA VAL A 115 12.85 10.25 -1.97
C VAL A 115 12.52 9.54 -3.29
N VAL A 116 11.68 8.51 -3.27
CA VAL A 116 11.20 7.81 -4.48
C VAL A 116 10.53 8.78 -5.44
N PHE A 117 9.60 9.61 -4.96
CA PHE A 117 8.92 10.62 -5.77
C PHE A 117 9.90 11.62 -6.40
N VAL A 118 10.82 12.18 -5.61
CA VAL A 118 11.81 13.16 -6.05
C VAL A 118 12.77 12.58 -7.09
N LEU A 119 13.30 11.36 -6.86
CA LEU A 119 14.19 10.70 -7.82
C LEU A 119 13.47 10.40 -9.14
N GLY A 120 12.21 9.95 -9.08
CA GLY A 120 11.39 9.71 -10.27
C GLY A 120 11.13 11.00 -11.05
N PHE A 121 10.82 12.09 -10.35
CA PHE A 121 10.61 13.41 -10.94
C PHE A 121 11.87 13.91 -11.67
N PHE A 122 13.04 13.83 -11.03
CA PHE A 122 14.30 14.25 -11.65
C PHE A 122 14.74 13.35 -12.80
N ALA A 123 14.49 12.04 -12.73
CA ALA A 123 14.83 11.13 -13.82
C ALA A 123 14.05 11.43 -15.12
N VAL A 124 12.79 11.85 -14.99
CA VAL A 124 11.90 12.08 -16.14
C VAL A 124 11.98 13.52 -16.64
N GLY A 125 12.14 14.48 -15.72
CA GLY A 125 12.12 15.90 -15.99
C GLY A 125 10.72 16.45 -16.35
N PRO A 126 10.54 17.79 -16.37
CA PRO A 126 9.23 18.41 -16.54
C PRO A 126 8.54 18.06 -17.86
N LYS A 127 9.31 18.01 -18.96
CA LYS A 127 8.82 17.79 -20.33
C LYS A 127 8.14 16.44 -20.56
N ARG A 128 8.44 15.43 -19.73
CA ARG A 128 7.84 14.09 -19.82
C ARG A 128 7.09 13.69 -18.54
N SER A 129 6.88 14.63 -17.63
CA SER A 129 6.09 14.39 -16.41
C SER A 129 4.67 13.95 -16.77
N LEU A 130 4.12 13.00 -16.00
CA LEU A 130 2.76 12.46 -16.20
C LEU A 130 2.43 11.88 -17.59
N SER A 131 3.43 11.60 -18.42
CA SER A 131 3.25 11.03 -19.77
C SER A 131 2.85 9.54 -19.80
N ASN A 132 2.85 8.85 -18.66
CA ASN A 132 2.49 7.43 -18.60
C ASN A 132 1.78 7.09 -17.28
N PRO A 133 1.04 5.95 -17.22
CA PRO A 133 0.29 5.55 -16.05
C PRO A 133 1.14 5.36 -14.79
N HIS A 134 2.38 4.89 -14.92
CA HIS A 134 3.29 4.72 -13.77
C HIS A 134 3.56 6.06 -13.07
N HIS A 135 3.78 7.14 -13.83
CA HIS A 135 3.96 8.47 -13.26
C HIS A 135 2.69 8.95 -12.55
N GLY A 136 1.54 8.89 -13.23
CA GLY A 136 0.26 9.37 -12.69
C GLY A 136 -0.15 8.65 -11.41
N ILE A 137 -0.10 7.32 -11.41
CA ILE A 137 -0.40 6.50 -10.24
C ILE A 137 0.63 6.75 -9.13
N GLY A 138 1.90 6.94 -9.47
CA GLY A 138 2.96 7.23 -8.50
C GLY A 138 2.72 8.54 -7.73
N VAL A 139 2.32 9.61 -8.44
CA VAL A 139 1.95 10.89 -7.81
C VAL A 139 0.71 10.72 -6.92
N ALA A 140 -0.31 9.98 -7.40
CA ALA A 140 -1.51 9.72 -6.62
C ALA A 140 -1.20 8.96 -5.32
N ILE A 141 -0.38 7.91 -5.38
CA ILE A 141 0.07 7.15 -4.20
C ILE A 141 0.79 8.06 -3.21
N TYR A 142 1.74 8.88 -3.69
CA TYR A 142 2.49 9.77 -2.81
C TYR A 142 1.57 10.76 -2.09
N THR A 143 0.66 11.40 -2.81
CA THR A 143 -0.36 12.29 -2.22
C THR A 143 -1.24 11.55 -1.20
N LEU A 144 -1.69 10.34 -1.52
CA LEU A 144 -2.50 9.52 -0.61
C LEU A 144 -1.74 9.08 0.64
N ILE A 145 -0.43 8.84 0.56
CA ILE A 145 0.43 8.57 1.73
C ILE A 145 0.47 9.78 2.66
N LEU A 146 0.61 11.00 2.13
CA LEU A 146 0.59 12.22 2.94
C LEU A 146 -0.77 12.40 3.64
N LEU A 147 -1.87 12.17 2.91
CA LEU A 147 -3.21 12.17 3.49
C LEU A 147 -3.39 11.08 4.55
N GLN A 148 -2.72 9.93 4.39
CA GLN A 148 -2.76 8.87 5.38
C GLN A 148 -2.10 9.23 6.70
N VAL A 149 -1.00 9.99 6.69
CA VAL A 149 -0.37 10.47 7.93
C VAL A 149 -1.33 11.38 8.70
N VAL A 150 -2.01 12.28 7.99
CA VAL A 150 -3.04 13.15 8.58
C VAL A 150 -4.20 12.31 9.11
N GLY A 151 -4.72 11.39 8.30
CA GLY A 151 -5.78 10.46 8.69
C GLY A 151 -5.43 9.63 9.93
N GLY A 152 -4.21 9.11 10.00
CA GLY A 152 -3.68 8.37 11.15
C GLY A 152 -3.70 9.19 12.43
N ARG A 153 -3.32 10.47 12.37
CA ARG A 153 -3.43 11.38 13.52
C ARG A 153 -4.86 11.64 13.95
N LEU A 154 -5.80 11.74 13.02
CA LEU A 154 -7.22 11.96 13.31
C LEU A 154 -7.91 10.75 13.95
N VAL A 155 -7.39 9.54 13.73
CA VAL A 155 -7.99 8.30 14.26
C VAL A 155 -7.30 7.74 15.49
N LYS A 156 -6.10 8.22 15.86
CA LYS A 156 -5.25 7.62 16.90
C LYS A 156 -5.92 7.45 18.28
N ASN A 157 -6.85 8.35 18.61
CA ASN A 157 -7.53 8.38 19.91
C ASN A 157 -8.96 7.82 19.86
N ILE A 158 -9.44 7.40 18.69
CA ILE A 158 -10.80 6.91 18.52
C ILE A 158 -10.88 5.45 19.00
N ARG A 159 -11.70 5.20 20.01
CA ARG A 159 -12.06 3.86 20.48
C ARG A 159 -13.42 3.44 19.88
N GLY A 160 -13.61 2.15 19.61
CA GLY A 160 -14.86 1.62 19.05
C GLY A 160 -15.00 1.72 17.52
N ARG A 161 -16.23 1.58 17.02
CA ARG A 161 -16.57 1.62 15.59
C ARG A 161 -16.67 3.07 15.11
N SER A 162 -15.93 3.41 14.06
CA SER A 162 -15.93 4.76 13.48
C SER A 162 -15.68 4.70 11.99
N LEU A 163 -16.46 5.49 11.23
CA LEU A 163 -16.27 5.66 9.79
C LEU A 163 -14.87 6.17 9.45
N ARG A 164 -14.30 7.06 10.28
CA ARG A 164 -12.93 7.58 10.08
C ARG A 164 -11.88 6.48 10.20
N VAL A 165 -12.01 5.62 11.20
CA VAL A 165 -11.12 4.45 11.40
C VAL A 165 -11.25 3.49 10.22
N MET A 166 -12.48 3.22 9.76
CA MET A 166 -12.73 2.37 8.60
C MET A 166 -12.08 2.94 7.33
N ILE A 167 -12.28 4.23 7.06
CA ILE A 167 -11.66 4.90 5.90
C ILE A 167 -10.13 4.84 5.99
N HIS A 168 -9.54 5.13 7.15
CA HIS A 168 -8.10 5.03 7.35
C HIS A 168 -7.57 3.62 7.06
N GLN A 169 -8.26 2.57 7.53
CA GLN A 169 -7.86 1.18 7.29
C GLN A 169 -7.98 0.78 5.81
N TRP A 170 -9.11 1.06 5.17
CA TRP A 170 -9.34 0.66 3.78
C TRP A 170 -8.49 1.44 2.78
N SER A 171 -8.36 2.76 2.97
CA SER A 171 -7.48 3.56 2.11
C SER A 171 -6.01 3.17 2.30
N GLY A 172 -5.57 2.82 3.52
CA GLY A 172 -4.22 2.31 3.77
C GLY A 172 -3.93 1.01 3.00
N ARG A 173 -4.90 0.08 2.96
CA ARG A 173 -4.80 -1.15 2.16
C ARG A 173 -4.78 -0.87 0.66
N ALA A 174 -5.63 0.04 0.19
CA ALA A 174 -5.67 0.43 -1.22
C ALA A 174 -4.32 1.02 -1.66
N ILE A 175 -3.74 1.92 -0.87
CA ILE A 175 -2.42 2.50 -1.13
C ILE A 175 -1.32 1.42 -1.19
N ALA A 176 -1.34 0.47 -0.26
CA ALA A 176 -0.37 -0.63 -0.24
C ALA A 176 -0.47 -1.50 -1.51
N ILE A 177 -1.69 -1.86 -1.92
CA ILE A 177 -1.93 -2.63 -3.15
C ILE A 177 -1.46 -1.85 -4.38
N LEU A 178 -1.83 -0.57 -4.49
CA LEU A 178 -1.39 0.30 -5.58
C LEU A 178 0.14 0.41 -5.62
N GLY A 179 0.80 0.58 -4.47
CA GLY A 179 2.26 0.61 -4.36
C GLY A 179 2.93 -0.68 -4.82
N ILE A 180 2.37 -1.84 -4.46
CA ILE A 180 2.85 -3.14 -4.93
C ILE A 180 2.67 -3.30 -6.44
N VAL A 181 1.51 -2.93 -6.99
CA VAL A 181 1.21 -3.02 -8.44
C VAL A 181 2.09 -2.07 -9.26
N GLN A 182 2.52 -0.94 -8.68
CA GLN A 182 3.43 -0.02 -9.34
C GLN A 182 4.82 -0.61 -9.60
N VAL A 183 5.25 -1.61 -8.83
CA VAL A 183 6.57 -2.24 -9.00
C VAL A 183 6.69 -2.94 -10.37
N PRO A 184 5.85 -3.93 -10.74
CA PRO A 184 5.93 -4.56 -12.05
C PRO A 184 5.64 -3.58 -13.19
N LEU A 185 4.80 -2.57 -12.98
CA LEU A 185 4.58 -1.51 -13.98
C LEU A 185 5.86 -0.70 -14.23
N GLY A 186 6.57 -0.31 -13.17
CA GLY A 186 7.87 0.37 -13.27
C GLY A 186 8.95 -0.51 -13.89
N LEU A 187 8.99 -1.80 -13.55
CA LEU A 187 9.91 -2.77 -14.15
C LEU A 187 9.68 -2.89 -15.66
N ALA A 188 8.41 -2.95 -16.10
CA ALA A 188 8.05 -3.02 -17.52
C ALA A 188 8.36 -1.71 -18.24
N LEU A 189 8.03 -0.57 -17.63
CA LEU A 189 8.34 0.76 -18.19
C LEU A 189 9.84 0.97 -18.39
N TYR A 190 10.66 0.53 -17.44
CA TYR A 190 12.12 0.62 -17.57
C TYR A 190 12.68 -0.35 -18.62
N GLY A 191 12.02 -1.48 -18.87
CA GLY A 191 12.57 -2.57 -19.67
C GLY A 191 13.48 -3.47 -18.84
N SER A 192 13.03 -3.90 -17.67
CA SER A 192 13.81 -4.73 -16.74
C SER A 192 13.93 -6.19 -17.25
N PRO A 193 15.00 -6.92 -16.86
CA PRO A 193 15.17 -8.32 -17.26
C PRO A 193 14.12 -9.24 -16.63
N LYS A 194 13.79 -10.35 -17.30
CA LYS A 194 12.76 -11.31 -16.86
C LYS A 194 12.93 -11.75 -15.41
N PHE A 195 14.16 -11.95 -14.94
CA PHE A 195 14.41 -12.41 -13.58
C PHE A 195 13.87 -11.44 -12.50
N THR A 196 13.80 -10.13 -12.74
CA THR A 196 13.25 -9.19 -11.74
C THR A 196 11.75 -9.42 -11.51
N PHE A 197 11.03 -9.82 -12.55
CA PHE A 197 9.61 -10.16 -12.46
C PHE A 197 9.39 -11.49 -11.74
N ILE A 198 10.27 -12.46 -11.96
CA ILE A 198 10.26 -13.74 -11.24
C ILE A 198 10.51 -13.50 -9.75
N LEU A 199 11.54 -12.72 -9.40
CA LEU A 199 11.83 -12.36 -8.01
C LEU A 199 10.65 -11.63 -7.35
N PHE A 200 10.03 -10.69 -8.07
CA PHE A 200 8.81 -10.03 -7.59
C PHE A 200 7.68 -11.03 -7.34
N ALA A 201 7.40 -11.94 -8.27
CA ALA A 201 6.34 -12.93 -8.12
C ALA A 201 6.59 -13.89 -6.93
N LEU A 202 7.82 -14.37 -6.78
CA LEU A 202 8.22 -15.21 -5.63
C LEU A 202 8.07 -14.45 -4.30
N TRP A 203 8.48 -13.18 -4.26
CA TRP A 203 8.33 -12.34 -3.09
C TRP A 203 6.85 -12.09 -2.74
N MET A 204 6.01 -11.86 -3.74
CA MET A 204 4.57 -11.69 -3.52
C MET A 204 3.91 -12.97 -3.04
N ALA A 205 4.28 -14.13 -3.59
CA ALA A 205 3.82 -15.42 -3.09
C ALA A 205 4.22 -15.63 -1.63
N PHE A 206 5.47 -15.29 -1.27
CA PHE A 206 5.94 -15.31 0.11
C PHE A 206 5.12 -14.39 1.02
N LEU A 207 4.88 -13.13 0.65
CA LEU A 207 4.10 -12.19 1.45
C LEU A 207 2.65 -12.67 1.67
N VAL A 208 2.01 -13.23 0.64
CA VAL A 208 0.67 -13.80 0.74
C VAL A 208 0.65 -15.00 1.68
N LEU A 209 1.61 -15.91 1.53
CA LEU A 209 1.75 -17.08 2.40
C LEU A 209 2.00 -16.66 3.86
N LEU A 210 2.93 -15.72 4.08
CA LEU A 210 3.24 -15.18 5.40
C LEU A 210 1.99 -14.55 6.02
N TYR A 211 1.24 -13.76 5.26
CA TYR A 211 0.00 -13.16 5.72
C TYR A 211 -1.02 -14.23 6.12
N PHE A 212 -1.20 -15.28 5.31
CA PHE A 212 -2.11 -16.38 5.62
C PHE A 212 -1.70 -17.11 6.91
N ILE A 213 -0.41 -17.41 7.07
CA ILE A 213 0.12 -18.04 8.29
C ILE A 213 -0.14 -17.15 9.51
N LEU A 214 0.11 -15.84 9.43
CA LEU A 214 -0.13 -14.94 10.55
C LEU A 214 -1.63 -14.80 10.89
N ASP A 215 -2.50 -14.79 9.88
CA ASP A 215 -3.95 -14.71 10.07
C ASP A 215 -4.49 -16.01 10.70
N TYR A 216 -4.05 -17.17 10.21
CA TYR A 216 -4.37 -18.48 10.80
C TYR A 216 -3.93 -18.56 12.27
N ARG A 217 -2.68 -18.18 12.58
CA ARG A 217 -2.17 -18.16 13.97
C ARG A 217 -2.86 -17.14 14.87
N ALA A 218 -3.50 -16.12 14.30
CA ALA A 218 -4.26 -15.13 15.04
C ALA A 218 -5.70 -15.59 15.35
N TRP A 219 -6.17 -16.65 14.68
CA TRP A 219 -7.46 -17.31 14.94
C TRP A 219 -7.39 -18.22 16.17
N ASP A 220 -6.31 -19.00 16.31
CA ASP A 220 -6.13 -19.99 17.38
C ASP A 220 -5.85 -19.40 18.78
N ARG A 221 -5.96 -18.07 18.96
CA ARG A 221 -5.82 -17.43 20.26
C ARG A 221 -7.19 -17.03 20.80
N PRO A 222 -7.78 -17.81 21.74
CA PRO A 222 -9.02 -17.45 22.38
C PRO A 222 -8.76 -16.38 23.45
N ASP A 223 -8.52 -15.13 23.02
CA ASP A 223 -8.56 -13.98 23.92
C ASP A 223 -9.17 -12.76 23.20
N TYR A 224 -10.41 -12.48 23.61
CA TYR A 224 -11.24 -11.31 23.38
C TYR A 224 -11.54 -10.93 21.93
N VAL A 225 -12.56 -11.61 21.39
CA VAL A 225 -13.39 -11.14 20.27
C VAL A 225 -13.98 -9.77 20.61
N ILE A 226 -13.28 -8.67 20.31
CA ILE A 226 -13.91 -7.38 19.94
C ILE A 226 -13.07 -6.72 18.86
N ARG A 227 -13.32 -7.12 17.60
CA ARG A 227 -13.27 -6.21 16.43
C ARG A 227 -13.75 -6.92 15.17
N GLY A 228 -15.00 -7.35 15.18
CA GLY A 228 -15.63 -7.93 13.99
C GLY A 228 -16.99 -8.53 14.29
N GLY A 229 -18.03 -7.70 14.20
CA GLY A 229 -19.41 -8.10 13.94
C GLY A 229 -19.98 -9.30 14.71
N ARG A 230 -20.60 -9.02 15.85
CA ARG A 230 -21.86 -9.70 16.18
C ARG A 230 -22.90 -8.62 16.40
N SER A 231 -23.91 -8.62 15.54
CA SER A 231 -25.13 -7.86 15.63
C SER A 231 -25.71 -8.03 17.04
N GLU A 232 -25.87 -6.93 17.77
CA GLU A 232 -26.88 -6.84 18.84
C GLU A 232 -28.25 -6.95 18.17
N ALA A 233 -28.71 -8.19 18.03
CA ALA A 233 -30.10 -8.50 17.73
C ALA A 233 -30.49 -9.68 18.62
N GLY A 234 -31.32 -9.38 19.62
CA GLY A 234 -32.08 -10.40 20.36
C GLY A 234 -31.46 -10.89 21.66
N ARG A 235 -31.53 -10.07 22.72
CA ARG A 235 -31.82 -10.61 24.05
C ARG A 235 -32.70 -9.63 24.82
N THR A 236 -34.00 -9.79 24.63
CA THR A 236 -35.02 -9.37 25.58
C THR A 236 -34.76 -10.10 26.89
N GLU A 237 -34.25 -9.39 27.89
CA GLU A 237 -34.25 -9.85 29.27
C GLU A 237 -35.35 -9.10 30.01
N TYR A 238 -36.46 -9.82 30.18
CA TYR A 238 -37.51 -9.52 31.13
C TYR A 238 -36.90 -9.65 32.52
N THR A 239 -36.72 -8.55 33.24
CA THR A 239 -36.59 -8.58 34.70
C THR A 239 -37.66 -7.68 35.30
N GLU A 240 -38.66 -8.36 35.82
CA GLU A 240 -39.75 -7.89 36.64
C GLU A 240 -39.22 -7.45 38.03
N ARG A 241 -39.84 -6.41 38.59
CA ARG A 241 -39.89 -6.04 40.02
C ARG A 241 -38.57 -5.53 40.64
N THR A 242 -38.49 -4.31 41.15
CA THR A 242 -39.27 -3.85 42.30
C THR A 242 -39.21 -2.32 42.42
N GLU A 243 -40.36 -1.68 42.59
CA GLU A 243 -40.49 -0.28 42.98
C GLU A 243 -39.79 0.01 44.31
N ARG A 244 -39.00 1.08 44.38
CA ARG A 244 -38.90 1.93 45.58
C ARG A 244 -38.82 3.40 45.18
N LYS A 245 -39.93 4.10 45.43
CA LYS A 245 -40.03 5.56 45.49
C LYS A 245 -39.29 6.11 46.72
N SER A 246 -38.47 7.12 46.48
CA SER A 246 -38.07 8.18 47.42
C SER A 246 -37.28 9.19 46.57
N GLY A 247 -37.58 10.48 46.47
CA GLY A 247 -38.37 11.36 47.30
C GLY A 247 -37.53 12.59 47.68
N GLY A 248 -37.48 13.59 46.78
CA GLY A 248 -37.17 14.99 47.10
C GLY A 248 -35.71 15.40 47.30
N GLY A 249 -35.37 16.64 46.90
CA GLY A 249 -34.15 17.30 47.39
C GLY A 249 -33.49 18.29 46.44
N MET A 250 -34.12 19.44 46.26
CA MET A 250 -33.62 20.64 45.59
C MET A 250 -32.47 21.30 46.38
N MET A 251 -31.51 21.90 45.66
CA MET A 251 -30.54 22.94 46.09
C MET A 251 -29.38 22.56 47.04
N ARG A 252 -28.14 22.67 46.51
CA ARG A 252 -27.07 23.50 47.09
C ARG A 252 -26.00 23.89 46.04
N TRP A 253 -26.21 25.09 45.49
CA TRP A 253 -25.26 26.20 45.29
C TRP A 253 -24.09 26.14 46.32
N LEU A 254 -22.83 26.53 46.13
CA LEU A 254 -22.03 27.27 45.14
C LEU A 254 -20.55 27.06 45.58
N GLY A 255 -19.55 27.29 44.73
CA GLY A 255 -18.15 27.36 45.20
C GLY A 255 -17.06 27.35 44.13
N THR A 256 -16.73 28.54 43.64
CA THR A 256 -15.66 28.96 42.73
C THR A 256 -14.25 28.44 43.03
N GLY A 257 -13.43 28.28 41.99
CA GLY A 257 -11.96 28.27 42.12
C GLY A 257 -11.23 27.72 40.90
N ALA A 258 -10.95 28.58 39.92
CA ALA A 258 -10.04 28.29 38.82
C ALA A 258 -8.59 28.17 39.31
N LYS A 259 -7.87 27.13 38.86
CA LYS A 259 -6.42 27.19 38.58
C LYS A 259 -6.11 26.34 37.35
N VAL A 260 -5.69 27.01 36.30
CA VAL A 260 -4.93 26.46 35.17
C VAL A 260 -3.49 26.90 35.43
N ASP A 261 -2.56 25.95 35.45
CA ASP A 261 -1.20 26.06 34.90
C ASP A 261 -0.57 24.66 35.00
N LEU A 262 -0.26 23.98 33.89
CA LEU A 262 0.96 24.11 33.08
C LEU A 262 2.22 23.74 33.86
N GLU A 263 2.53 22.44 33.99
CA GLU A 263 3.90 21.93 33.93
C GLU A 263 3.96 20.52 33.30
N HIS A 264 4.80 20.45 32.26
CA HIS A 264 5.61 19.33 31.74
C HIS A 264 5.73 18.11 32.66
N CYS A 265 5.51 16.85 32.25
CA CYS A 265 6.12 16.10 31.14
C CYS A 265 7.65 16.24 31.08
N LEU A 266 8.37 15.55 31.98
CA LEU A 266 9.71 14.93 31.76
C LEU A 266 10.30 14.45 33.10
N VAL A 267 10.20 13.15 33.40
CA VAL A 267 11.14 12.27 34.16
C VAL A 267 10.46 10.88 34.12
N ILE A 268 10.58 10.02 33.09
CA ILE A 268 11.69 9.15 32.67
C ILE A 268 12.58 8.66 33.83
N GLU A 269 12.41 7.36 34.12
CA GLU A 269 13.46 6.40 34.49
C GLU A 269 14.51 6.83 35.52
N ALA A 270 14.25 6.55 36.81
CA ALA A 270 15.34 6.42 37.79
C ALA A 270 14.96 5.54 39.00
N GLU A 271 14.16 4.48 38.81
CA GLU A 271 13.85 3.53 39.89
C GLU A 271 13.87 2.06 39.42
N ALA A 272 14.81 1.74 38.51
CA ALA A 272 15.04 0.38 38.03
C ALA A 272 16.54 0.03 37.90
N ALA A 273 17.41 0.67 38.67
CA ALA A 273 18.80 0.26 38.83
C ALA A 273 19.22 0.49 40.28
N GLY A 274 18.91 -0.47 41.14
CA GLY A 274 19.30 -0.45 42.54
C GLY A 274 20.81 -0.38 42.68
N LEU A 275 21.29 0.67 43.36
CA LEU A 275 22.58 0.74 44.04
C LEU A 275 22.46 1.81 45.14
N ARG A 276 22.25 1.31 46.37
CA ARG A 276 22.37 1.93 47.70
C ARG A 276 21.62 3.23 47.97
#